data_AF-A0A1G5V9I3-F1
#
_entry.id   AF-A0A1G5V9I3-F1
#
_cell.length_a   1.000
_cell.length_b   1.000
_cell.length_c   1.000
_cell.angle_alpha   90.00
_cell.angle_beta   90.00
_cell.angle_gamma   90.00
#
_symmetry.space_group_name_H-M   'P 1'
#
loop_
_entity.id
_entity.type
_entity.pdbx_description
1 polymer ?
#
loop_
_entity_poly.entity_id
_entity_poly.type
_entity_poly.pdbx_seq_one_letter_code
_entity_poly.pdbx_strand_id
1 'polypeptide(L)'
;MPFQFIISMILLVSPIANSNHSVVPNLVFNFAEFVPSDRISVRESNTELQVTVGEKIFVFGKARGTLDKVKVGMHVLHFSQVPNNEGNWSTFTNVNWKKLKDGSIQIQSSYRPWPHVLTWTVLENGQLKMVASAPPSDFSDLGWLGLGFNYPDQMLYQVSWNSAGAGFGQWKNQNFTPMSSPEIAIQSEDPGFFQPFQTAKLEFESVTIDVSTETAGLFLGLGQSHFGNSTLPFLKSDLAFLFNRPETQPAKEPQTPSALGSTHQRVFSSPLVLWFHFQ
;
A
#
# COMPACT_ATOMS: atom_id res chain seq x y z
N MET A 1 41.74 6.84 24.81
CA MET A 1 42.47 8.07 24.40
C MET A 1 41.43 9.12 24.05
N PRO A 2 41.50 10.37 24.53
CA PRO A 2 40.56 11.41 24.14
C PRO A 2 40.94 11.99 22.76
N PHE A 3 39.96 12.17 21.88
CA PHE A 3 40.12 12.97 20.66
C PHE A 3 39.80 14.43 20.98
N GLN A 4 40.66 15.34 20.53
CA GLN A 4 40.55 16.78 20.80
C GLN A 4 40.24 17.52 19.49
N PHE A 5 38.97 17.92 19.31
CA PHE A 5 38.54 18.68 18.14
C PHE A 5 38.99 20.15 18.23
N ILE A 6 39.63 20.64 17.18
CA ILE A 6 39.99 22.05 17.00
C ILE A 6 38.95 22.69 16.08
N ILE A 7 38.27 23.73 16.57
CA ILE A 7 37.31 24.52 15.78
C ILE A 7 38.04 25.75 15.21
N SER A 8 38.35 25.73 13.92
CA SER A 8 38.91 26.89 13.21
C SER A 8 37.80 27.86 12.80
N MET A 9 37.72 29.01 13.46
CA MET A 9 36.74 30.06 13.18
C MET A 9 37.26 30.99 12.09
N ILE A 10 36.70 30.90 10.88
CA ILE A 10 37.09 31.75 9.74
C ILE A 10 36.21 33.01 9.70
N LEU A 11 36.82 34.15 9.99
CA LEU A 11 36.25 35.48 9.75
C LEU A 11 36.45 35.87 8.28
N LEU A 12 35.35 36.04 7.52
CA LEU A 12 35.37 36.62 6.18
C LEU A 12 34.93 38.09 6.25
N VAL A 13 35.82 38.98 5.81
CA VAL A 13 35.61 40.43 5.79
C VAL A 13 35.04 40.84 4.43
N SER A 14 33.92 41.56 4.44
CA SER A 14 33.29 42.10 3.23
C SER A 14 33.99 43.37 2.73
N PRO A 15 34.47 43.44 1.48
CA PRO A 15 34.83 44.70 0.83
C PRO A 15 33.58 45.44 0.33
N ILE A 16 33.65 46.77 0.29
CA ILE A 16 32.61 47.68 -0.23
C ILE A 16 33.15 48.35 -1.52
N ALA A 17 32.23 48.79 -2.38
CA ALA A 17 32.45 49.49 -3.65
C ALA A 17 32.89 48.55 -4.82
N ASN A 18 32.71 48.93 -6.09
CA ASN A 18 32.37 50.25 -6.61
C ASN A 18 31.41 50.20 -7.83
N SER A 19 30.77 51.32 -8.15
CA SER A 19 29.85 51.44 -9.30
C SER A 19 30.58 51.53 -10.64
N ASN A 20 30.01 50.92 -11.69
CA ASN A 20 30.15 51.44 -13.07
C ASN A 20 29.04 50.93 -14.00
N HIS A 21 28.69 51.75 -15.00
CA HIS A 21 27.66 51.42 -16.00
C HIS A 21 28.17 50.39 -17.02
N SER A 22 27.33 49.41 -17.36
CA SER A 22 27.48 48.58 -18.57
C SER A 22 26.10 48.17 -19.07
N VAL A 23 25.74 48.61 -20.27
CA VAL A 23 24.47 48.21 -20.92
C VAL A 23 24.68 46.85 -21.55
N VAL A 24 24.37 45.79 -20.80
CA VAL A 24 24.37 44.42 -21.31
C VAL A 24 23.11 44.24 -22.17
N PRO A 25 23.20 43.71 -23.40
CA PRO A 25 22.02 43.40 -24.18
C PRO A 25 21.23 42.28 -23.49
N ASN A 26 19.91 42.46 -23.35
CA ASN A 26 19.01 41.44 -22.83
C ASN A 26 18.96 40.25 -23.79
N LEU A 27 19.83 39.26 -23.58
CA LEU A 27 19.67 37.91 -24.10
C LEU A 27 18.44 37.30 -23.44
N VAL A 28 17.30 37.43 -24.11
CA VAL A 28 16.06 36.72 -23.76
C VAL A 28 16.28 35.25 -24.05
N PHE A 29 16.91 34.56 -23.11
CA PHE A 29 16.92 33.11 -23.07
C PHE A 29 15.49 32.63 -22.82
N ASN A 30 14.77 32.37 -23.92
CA ASN A 30 13.62 31.49 -23.89
C ASN A 30 14.11 30.10 -23.48
N PHE A 31 14.19 29.88 -22.17
CA PHE A 31 14.09 28.56 -21.57
C PHE A 31 12.66 28.05 -21.83
N ALA A 32 12.43 27.63 -23.08
CA ALA A 32 11.42 26.65 -23.40
C ALA A 32 11.87 25.36 -22.70
N GLU A 33 11.52 25.26 -21.42
CA GLU A 33 11.91 24.19 -20.53
C GLU A 33 11.50 22.87 -21.17
N PHE A 34 12.48 22.08 -21.60
CA PHE A 34 12.26 20.85 -22.34
C PHE A 34 11.87 19.75 -21.34
N VAL A 35 10.71 19.93 -20.71
CA VAL A 35 10.10 18.97 -19.78
C VAL A 35 9.93 17.65 -20.53
N PRO A 36 10.68 16.59 -20.18
CA PRO A 36 10.63 15.35 -20.94
C PRO A 36 9.22 14.75 -20.88
N SER A 37 8.67 14.37 -22.03
CA SER A 37 7.28 13.89 -22.13
C SER A 37 7.03 12.56 -21.42
N ASP A 38 8.07 11.80 -21.09
CA ASP A 38 7.97 10.58 -20.27
C ASP A 38 7.77 10.92 -18.78
N ARG A 39 6.53 11.30 -18.44
CA ARG A 39 6.03 11.42 -17.05
C ARG A 39 6.25 10.17 -16.21
N ILE A 40 6.37 9.01 -16.86
CA ILE A 40 6.54 7.70 -16.26
C ILE A 40 7.68 6.94 -16.93
N SER A 41 8.69 6.59 -16.15
CA SER A 41 9.89 5.86 -16.57
C SER A 41 10.05 4.56 -15.79
N VAL A 42 10.71 3.57 -16.40
CA VAL A 42 10.89 2.23 -15.84
C VAL A 42 12.35 1.84 -15.87
N ARG A 43 12.85 1.32 -14.75
CA ARG A 43 14.17 0.71 -14.62
C ARG A 43 14.01 -0.71 -14.12
N GLU A 44 14.31 -1.68 -14.97
CA GLU A 44 14.33 -3.09 -14.60
C GLU A 44 15.74 -3.55 -14.17
N SER A 45 15.79 -4.53 -13.28
CA SER A 45 17.00 -5.24 -12.87
C SER A 45 16.71 -6.75 -12.72
N ASN A 46 17.69 -7.52 -12.25
CA ASN A 46 17.49 -8.95 -11.99
C ASN A 46 16.55 -9.20 -10.80
N THR A 47 16.55 -8.32 -9.79
CA THR A 47 15.85 -8.51 -8.50
C THR A 47 14.64 -7.59 -8.31
N GLU A 48 14.72 -6.35 -8.78
CA GLU A 48 13.69 -5.32 -8.65
C GLU A 48 13.22 -4.77 -10.01
N LEU A 49 11.96 -4.34 -10.08
CA LEU A 49 11.42 -3.46 -11.11
C LEU A 49 11.07 -2.11 -10.43
N GLN A 50 11.64 -1.02 -10.91
CA GLN A 50 11.43 0.33 -10.38
C GLN A 50 10.64 1.17 -11.39
N VAL A 51 9.53 1.78 -10.97
CA VAL A 51 8.69 2.65 -11.79
C VAL A 51 8.64 4.05 -11.16
N THR A 52 9.09 5.06 -11.89
CA THR A 52 9.20 6.44 -11.41
C THR A 52 8.14 7.32 -12.08
N VAL A 53 7.38 8.08 -11.28
CA VAL A 53 6.37 9.05 -11.74
C VAL A 53 6.54 10.36 -10.97
N GLY A 54 7.10 11.38 -11.62
CA GLY A 54 7.52 12.60 -10.94
C GLY A 54 8.46 12.29 -9.76
N GLU A 55 8.09 12.73 -8.56
CA GLU A 55 8.85 12.50 -7.31
C GLU A 55 8.60 11.12 -6.66
N LYS A 56 7.70 10.30 -7.23
CA LYS A 56 7.34 8.98 -6.68
C LYS A 56 8.14 7.88 -7.35
N ILE A 57 8.65 6.92 -6.59
CA ILE A 57 9.25 5.68 -7.11
C ILE A 57 8.59 4.46 -6.44
N PHE A 58 7.95 3.63 -7.24
CA PHE A 58 7.38 2.35 -6.81
C PHE A 58 8.38 1.23 -7.11
N VAL A 59 8.69 0.39 -6.13
CA VAL A 59 9.64 -0.71 -6.28
C VAL A 59 8.94 -2.05 -6.07
N PHE A 60 9.02 -2.92 -7.07
CA PHE A 60 8.40 -4.24 -7.06
C PHE A 60 9.46 -5.35 -7.03
N GLY A 61 9.34 -6.29 -6.10
CA GLY A 61 10.30 -7.40 -5.94
C GLY A 61 10.02 -8.53 -6.92
N LYS A 62 10.88 -8.73 -7.92
CA LYS A 62 10.67 -9.73 -8.99
C LYS A 62 10.67 -11.18 -8.49
N ALA A 63 11.31 -11.45 -7.36
CA ALA A 63 11.30 -12.77 -6.72
C ALA A 63 9.98 -13.11 -5.99
N ARG A 64 9.10 -12.13 -5.79
CA ARG A 64 7.82 -12.27 -5.08
C ARG A 64 6.60 -11.86 -5.91
N GLY A 65 6.77 -10.97 -6.88
CA GLY A 65 5.67 -10.38 -7.65
C GLY A 65 4.88 -9.31 -6.90
N THR A 66 5.45 -8.76 -5.82
CA THR A 66 4.84 -7.84 -4.84
C THR A 66 5.34 -6.40 -5.00
N LEU A 67 4.59 -5.44 -4.46
CA LEU A 67 5.13 -4.13 -4.09
C LEU A 67 6.02 -4.30 -2.85
N ASP A 68 7.24 -3.77 -2.86
CA ASP A 68 8.23 -3.97 -1.81
C ASP A 68 8.52 -2.69 -0.99
N LYS A 69 8.40 -1.51 -1.61
CA LYS A 69 8.56 -0.17 -0.98
C LYS A 69 8.11 0.94 -1.94
N VAL A 70 7.80 2.11 -1.39
CA VAL A 70 7.51 3.34 -2.16
C VAL A 70 8.40 4.47 -1.66
N LYS A 71 8.99 5.24 -2.58
CA LYS A 71 9.68 6.50 -2.28
C LYS A 71 8.81 7.67 -2.72
N VAL A 72 8.74 8.72 -1.90
CA VAL A 72 8.09 10.01 -2.23
C VAL A 72 9.06 11.15 -1.89
N GLY A 73 9.47 11.93 -2.89
CA GLY A 73 10.43 13.02 -2.72
C GLY A 73 11.79 12.50 -2.23
N MET A 74 12.10 12.73 -0.94
CA MET A 74 13.29 12.17 -0.28
C MET A 74 12.98 10.95 0.62
N HIS A 75 11.73 10.73 1.01
CA HIS A 75 11.34 9.76 2.04
C HIS A 75 11.05 8.38 1.43
N VAL A 76 11.52 7.31 2.08
CA VAL A 76 11.29 5.91 1.68
C VAL A 76 10.37 5.25 2.69
N LEU A 77 9.18 4.87 2.26
CA LEU A 77 8.21 4.13 3.05
C LEU A 77 8.28 2.64 2.70
N HIS A 78 8.57 1.82 3.70
CA HIS A 78 8.63 0.36 3.60
C HIS A 78 7.23 -0.29 3.62
N PHE A 79 6.29 0.28 2.88
CA PHE A 79 4.96 -0.29 2.66
C PHE A 79 5.09 -1.43 1.64
N SER A 80 4.98 -2.67 2.13
CA SER A 80 5.26 -3.88 1.36
C SER A 80 4.07 -4.84 1.38
N GLN A 81 3.79 -5.50 0.25
CA GLN A 81 2.77 -6.54 0.18
C GLN A 81 3.35 -7.87 0.65
N VAL A 82 2.63 -8.58 1.53
CA VAL A 82 3.05 -9.91 1.99
C VAL A 82 2.83 -10.93 0.87
N PRO A 83 3.83 -11.77 0.53
CA PRO A 83 3.71 -12.75 -0.57
C PRO A 83 2.80 -13.93 -0.24
N ASN A 84 2.57 -14.18 1.05
CA ASN A 84 1.55 -15.11 1.53
C ASN A 84 0.24 -14.34 1.75
N ASN A 85 -0.87 -14.85 1.21
CA ASN A 85 -2.18 -14.26 1.45
C ASN A 85 -2.64 -14.51 2.90
N GLU A 86 -3.60 -13.70 3.33
CA GLU A 86 -4.39 -14.02 4.52
C GLU A 86 -5.38 -15.16 4.18
N GLY A 87 -5.61 -16.04 5.14
CA GLY A 87 -6.39 -17.27 4.97
C GLY A 87 -5.67 -18.43 4.29
N ASN A 88 -4.89 -18.19 3.24
CA ASN A 88 -4.29 -19.27 2.44
C ASN A 88 -2.82 -19.05 2.04
N TRP A 89 -2.07 -20.14 1.92
CA TRP A 89 -0.71 -20.15 1.37
C TRP A 89 -0.75 -19.96 -0.15
N SER A 90 0.26 -19.30 -0.71
CA SER A 90 0.33 -19.10 -2.16
C SER A 90 1.75 -19.11 -2.70
N THR A 91 1.92 -19.74 -3.86
CA THR A 91 3.20 -19.91 -4.54
C THR A 91 3.27 -18.95 -5.72
N PHE A 92 4.13 -17.94 -5.62
CA PHE A 92 4.52 -17.09 -6.75
C PHE A 92 5.11 -17.95 -7.89
N THR A 93 4.74 -17.66 -9.13
CA THR A 93 5.11 -18.43 -10.32
C THR A 93 5.86 -17.60 -11.36
N ASN A 94 5.42 -16.37 -11.63
CA ASN A 94 6.00 -15.51 -12.68
C ASN A 94 5.61 -14.04 -12.47
N VAL A 95 6.42 -13.10 -12.96
CA VAL A 95 6.07 -11.68 -13.09
C VAL A 95 6.38 -11.18 -14.50
N ASN A 96 5.46 -10.42 -15.09
CA ASN A 96 5.67 -9.69 -16.34
C ASN A 96 5.26 -8.21 -16.16
N TRP A 97 5.70 -7.34 -17.06
CA TRP A 97 5.23 -5.95 -17.10
C TRP A 97 5.16 -5.41 -18.53
N LYS A 98 4.41 -4.32 -18.72
CA LYS A 98 4.26 -3.61 -20.00
C LYS A 98 3.81 -2.16 -19.80
N LYS A 99 4.18 -1.26 -20.72
CA LYS A 99 3.57 0.08 -20.86
C LYS A 99 2.26 -0.04 -21.64
N LEU A 100 1.18 0.56 -21.13
CA LEU A 100 -0.14 0.60 -21.77
C LEU A 100 -0.24 1.80 -22.72
N LYS A 101 -1.33 1.84 -23.50
CA LYS A 101 -1.56 2.90 -24.51
C LYS A 101 -1.79 4.30 -23.91
N ASP A 102 -2.15 4.36 -22.64
CA ASP A 102 -2.36 5.58 -21.84
C ASP A 102 -1.09 6.00 -21.05
N GLY A 103 0.06 5.41 -21.38
CA GLY A 103 1.34 5.66 -20.71
C GLY A 103 1.55 4.86 -19.42
N SER A 104 0.49 4.36 -18.78
CA SER A 104 0.57 3.67 -17.48
C SER A 104 1.39 2.37 -17.56
N ILE A 105 2.01 1.98 -16.45
CA ILE A 105 2.80 0.73 -16.36
C ILE A 105 2.00 -0.33 -15.63
N GLN A 106 1.70 -1.42 -16.32
CA GLN A 106 1.05 -2.59 -15.76
C GLN A 106 2.09 -3.67 -15.43
N ILE A 107 2.15 -4.07 -14.16
CA ILE A 107 2.94 -5.19 -13.64
C ILE A 107 1.94 -6.31 -13.29
N GLN A 108 2.16 -7.51 -13.80
CA GLN A 108 1.27 -8.65 -13.61
C GLN A 108 2.04 -9.85 -13.06
N SER A 109 1.58 -10.37 -11.92
CA SER A 109 2.20 -11.46 -11.18
C SER A 109 1.25 -12.65 -11.10
N SER A 110 1.77 -13.84 -11.39
CA SER A 110 1.03 -15.11 -11.38
C SER A 110 1.31 -15.92 -10.11
N TYR A 111 0.25 -16.48 -9.53
CA TYR A 111 0.26 -17.19 -8.26
C TYR A 111 -0.57 -18.48 -8.32
N ARG A 112 -0.38 -19.39 -7.37
CA ARG A 112 -1.26 -20.56 -7.16
C ARG A 112 -1.45 -20.83 -5.67
N PRO A 113 -2.67 -21.15 -5.20
CA PRO A 113 -3.95 -21.24 -5.94
C PRO A 113 -4.74 -19.92 -6.02
N TRP A 114 -4.39 -18.89 -5.24
CA TRP A 114 -5.04 -17.56 -5.28
C TRP A 114 -3.94 -16.48 -5.04
N PRO A 115 -3.98 -15.26 -5.62
CA PRO A 115 -5.03 -14.66 -6.46
C PRO A 115 -5.10 -15.11 -7.91
N HIS A 116 -4.38 -16.19 -8.32
CA HIS A 116 -4.10 -16.59 -9.70
C HIS A 116 -3.34 -15.54 -10.52
N VAL A 117 -3.93 -14.35 -10.66
CA VAL A 117 -3.36 -13.15 -11.26
C VAL A 117 -3.54 -11.99 -10.28
N LEU A 118 -2.43 -11.35 -9.93
CA LEU A 118 -2.38 -10.04 -9.30
C LEU A 118 -1.86 -9.04 -10.34
N THR A 119 -2.48 -7.88 -10.44
CA THR A 119 -2.09 -6.82 -11.37
C THR A 119 -1.95 -5.51 -10.61
N TRP A 120 -0.74 -4.95 -10.62
CA TRP A 120 -0.46 -3.59 -10.19
C TRP A 120 -0.41 -2.68 -11.42
N THR A 121 -1.02 -1.51 -11.38
CA THR A 121 -0.97 -0.51 -12.46
C THR A 121 -0.56 0.84 -11.89
N VAL A 122 0.58 1.36 -12.32
CA VAL A 122 1.10 2.69 -11.97
C VAL A 122 0.63 3.69 -13.03
N LEU A 123 -0.17 4.67 -12.63
CA LEU A 123 -0.74 5.68 -13.53
C LEU A 123 0.18 6.90 -13.66
N GLU A 124 0.05 7.68 -14.76
CA GLU A 124 0.85 8.89 -15.00
C GLU A 124 0.70 9.99 -13.92
N ASN A 125 -0.36 9.95 -13.13
CA ASN A 125 -0.60 10.88 -12.02
C ASN A 125 0.05 10.41 -10.69
N GLY A 126 0.71 9.26 -10.68
CA GLY A 126 1.34 8.70 -9.48
C GLY A 126 0.37 8.01 -8.52
N GLN A 127 -0.86 7.71 -8.95
CA GLN A 127 -1.73 6.75 -8.26
C GLN A 127 -1.36 5.32 -8.67
N LEU A 128 -1.67 4.37 -7.77
CA LEU A 128 -1.37 2.95 -7.92
C LEU A 128 -2.65 2.12 -7.75
N LYS A 129 -3.11 1.46 -8.82
CA LYS A 129 -4.23 0.50 -8.75
C LYS A 129 -3.70 -0.91 -8.53
N MET A 130 -4.38 -1.68 -7.68
CA MET A 130 -4.17 -3.12 -7.49
C MET A 130 -5.44 -3.88 -7.84
N VAL A 131 -5.31 -4.99 -8.58
CA VAL A 131 -6.39 -5.91 -8.91
C VAL A 131 -5.92 -7.35 -8.68
N ALA A 132 -6.47 -8.04 -7.70
CA ALA A 132 -6.36 -9.49 -7.56
C ALA A 132 -7.61 -10.18 -8.14
N SER A 133 -7.42 -11.26 -8.90
CA SER A 133 -8.56 -11.98 -9.49
C SER A 133 -9.44 -12.65 -8.42
N ALA A 134 -10.69 -12.91 -8.78
CA ALA A 134 -11.70 -13.40 -7.85
C ALA A 134 -11.31 -14.77 -7.24
N PRO A 135 -11.62 -15.02 -5.95
CA PRO A 135 -11.48 -16.35 -5.35
C PRO A 135 -12.31 -17.40 -6.11
N PRO A 136 -11.74 -18.56 -6.49
CA PRO A 136 -12.52 -19.63 -7.08
C PRO A 136 -13.46 -20.26 -6.05
N SER A 137 -14.56 -20.87 -6.50
CA SER A 137 -15.72 -21.20 -5.65
C SER A 137 -15.46 -22.22 -4.53
N ASP A 138 -14.41 -23.03 -4.68
CA ASP A 138 -13.88 -23.97 -3.69
C ASP A 138 -13.28 -23.27 -2.46
N PHE A 139 -13.04 -21.95 -2.50
CA PHE A 139 -12.56 -21.17 -1.36
C PHE A 139 -13.65 -20.79 -0.36
N SER A 140 -14.90 -21.20 -0.58
CA SER A 140 -16.02 -20.92 0.34
C SER A 140 -15.82 -21.50 1.74
N ASP A 141 -15.07 -22.60 1.87
CA ASP A 141 -14.73 -23.21 3.16
C ASP A 141 -13.48 -22.59 3.83
N LEU A 142 -12.66 -21.83 3.07
CA LEU A 142 -11.40 -21.24 3.54
C LEU A 142 -11.58 -19.91 4.30
N GLY A 143 -12.63 -19.84 5.12
CA GLY A 143 -12.84 -18.86 6.19
C GLY A 143 -12.72 -17.39 5.78
N TRP A 144 -11.54 -16.81 6.05
CA TRP A 144 -11.22 -15.40 5.83
C TRP A 144 -10.07 -15.30 4.82
N LEU A 145 -10.32 -14.81 3.61
CA LEU A 145 -9.34 -14.73 2.52
C LEU A 145 -9.07 -13.27 2.15
N GLY A 146 -7.80 -12.91 1.94
CA GLY A 146 -7.46 -11.54 1.53
C GLY A 146 -5.97 -11.28 1.33
N LEU A 147 -5.63 -10.01 1.13
CA LEU A 147 -4.26 -9.56 0.88
C LEU A 147 -3.72 -8.75 2.06
N GLY A 148 -2.52 -9.12 2.51
CA GLY A 148 -1.81 -8.51 3.62
C GLY A 148 -0.70 -7.55 3.17
N PHE A 149 -0.44 -6.54 4.00
CA PHE A 149 0.56 -5.50 3.82
C PHE A 149 1.27 -5.23 5.15
N ASN A 150 2.57 -5.00 5.08
CA ASN A 150 3.41 -4.65 6.24
C ASN A 150 3.97 -3.24 6.09
N TYR A 151 4.17 -2.55 7.22
CA TYR A 151 4.60 -1.15 7.28
C TYR A 151 5.43 -0.88 8.55
N PRO A 152 6.27 0.18 8.59
CA PRO A 152 7.02 0.55 9.78
C PRO A 152 6.09 1.17 10.85
N ASP A 153 5.54 0.35 11.76
CA ASP A 153 4.56 0.77 12.78
C ASP A 153 5.01 1.97 13.62
N GLN A 154 6.27 1.99 14.06
CA GLN A 154 6.83 3.12 14.83
C GLN A 154 6.71 4.47 14.11
N MET A 155 6.72 4.48 12.78
CA MET A 155 6.60 5.68 11.96
C MET A 155 5.14 6.03 11.62
N LEU A 156 4.19 5.12 11.86
CA LEU A 156 2.75 5.34 11.68
C LEU A 156 2.21 6.11 12.88
N TYR A 157 1.78 7.34 12.68
CA TYR A 157 1.18 8.19 13.71
C TYR A 157 -0.32 7.90 13.89
N GLN A 158 -1.04 7.68 12.78
CA GLN A 158 -2.50 7.58 12.79
C GLN A 158 -3.03 6.73 11.63
N VAL A 159 -4.13 6.00 11.89
CA VAL A 159 -5.01 5.48 10.85
C VAL A 159 -6.40 6.06 11.05
N SER A 160 -7.04 6.50 9.98
CA SER A 160 -8.46 6.83 9.96
C SER A 160 -9.15 6.11 8.81
N TRP A 161 -10.44 5.83 8.94
CA TRP A 161 -11.20 5.06 7.95
C TRP A 161 -12.65 5.52 7.86
N ASN A 162 -13.25 5.28 6.70
CA ASN A 162 -14.69 5.44 6.49
C ASN A 162 -15.29 4.09 6.09
N SER A 163 -16.40 3.75 6.73
CA SER A 163 -17.15 2.52 6.56
C SER A 163 -18.57 2.80 6.04
N ALA A 164 -18.97 2.07 5.00
CA ALA A 164 -20.25 2.26 4.31
C ALA A 164 -21.44 1.78 5.17
N GLY A 165 -21.86 2.64 6.09
CA GLY A 165 -22.99 2.41 7.01
C GLY A 165 -22.60 2.39 8.50
N ALA A 166 -21.34 2.11 8.84
CA ALA A 166 -20.84 2.24 10.21
C ALA A 166 -20.16 3.60 10.50
N GLY A 167 -19.85 4.39 9.46
CA GLY A 167 -19.35 5.76 9.58
C GLY A 167 -17.82 5.86 9.69
N PHE A 168 -17.36 6.98 10.25
CA PHE A 168 -15.94 7.32 10.38
C PHE A 168 -15.33 6.75 11.68
N GLY A 169 -14.10 6.25 11.59
CA GLY A 169 -13.29 5.83 12.74
C GLY A 169 -11.84 6.29 12.64
N GLN A 170 -11.16 6.35 13.79
CA GLN A 170 -9.81 6.87 13.93
C GLN A 170 -9.08 6.16 15.07
N TRP A 171 -7.83 5.75 14.81
CA TRP A 171 -6.90 5.15 15.75
C TRP A 171 -5.57 5.92 15.67
N LYS A 172 -4.93 6.14 16.82
CA LYS A 172 -3.62 6.81 16.90
C LYS A 172 -2.62 5.86 17.55
N ASN A 173 -1.44 5.74 16.97
CA ASN A 173 -0.39 4.91 17.55
C ASN A 173 0.18 5.59 18.79
N GLN A 174 0.08 4.92 19.95
CA GLN A 174 0.67 5.41 21.20
C GLN A 174 2.20 5.19 21.24
N ASN A 175 2.71 4.29 20.40
CA ASN A 175 4.14 3.96 20.27
C ASN A 175 4.85 4.78 19.17
N PHE A 176 4.16 5.74 18.55
CA PHE A 176 4.72 6.57 17.48
C PHE A 176 6.01 7.27 17.94
N THR A 177 7.09 7.03 17.21
CA THR A 177 8.44 7.50 17.52
C THR A 177 9.01 8.24 16.31
N PRO A 178 9.09 9.59 16.35
CA PRO A 178 9.72 10.38 15.29
C PRO A 178 11.16 9.93 15.00
N MET A 179 11.53 9.92 13.72
CA MET A 179 12.86 9.56 13.20
C MET A 179 13.35 8.16 13.59
N SER A 180 12.44 7.21 13.84
CA SER A 180 12.82 5.84 14.19
C SER A 180 13.39 5.04 13.01
N SER A 181 14.05 3.92 13.29
CA SER A 181 14.50 2.99 12.25
C SER A 181 13.35 2.07 11.82
N PRO A 182 13.08 1.91 10.50
CA PRO A 182 12.02 1.01 10.01
C PRO A 182 12.29 -0.48 10.24
N GLU A 183 13.47 -0.85 10.77
CA GLU A 183 13.85 -2.24 11.07
C GLU A 183 13.38 -2.73 12.45
N ILE A 184 12.87 -1.84 13.32
CA ILE A 184 12.47 -2.20 14.69
C ILE A 184 10.97 -2.56 14.72
N ALA A 185 10.67 -3.85 14.63
CA ALA A 185 9.32 -4.36 14.86
C ALA A 185 8.90 -4.20 16.34
N ILE A 186 7.74 -3.58 16.58
CA ILE A 186 7.03 -3.60 17.86
C ILE A 186 5.82 -4.53 17.72
N GLN A 187 5.54 -5.34 18.74
CA GLN A 187 4.24 -6.01 18.86
C GLN A 187 3.22 -4.99 19.39
N SER A 188 2.48 -4.38 18.47
CA SER A 188 1.40 -3.43 18.79
C SER A 188 0.14 -4.23 19.13
N GLU A 189 -0.24 -4.28 20.41
CA GLU A 189 -1.19 -5.29 20.93
C GLU A 189 -2.69 -5.03 20.64
N ASP A 190 -3.09 -3.86 20.12
CA ASP A 190 -4.51 -3.61 19.82
C ASP A 190 -4.75 -2.69 18.59
N PRO A 191 -4.82 -3.29 17.40
CA PRO A 191 -5.71 -2.82 16.34
C PRO A 191 -6.74 -3.90 15.92
N GLY A 192 -7.85 -3.45 15.33
CA GLY A 192 -9.06 -4.27 15.14
C GLY A 192 -9.48 -4.56 13.70
N PHE A 193 -10.72 -5.05 13.56
CA PHE A 193 -11.38 -5.29 12.28
C PHE A 193 -12.55 -4.32 12.07
N PHE A 194 -12.63 -3.72 10.87
CA PHE A 194 -13.56 -2.67 10.53
C PHE A 194 -14.23 -2.95 9.19
N GLN A 195 -15.56 -2.83 9.12
CA GLN A 195 -16.29 -3.03 7.88
C GLN A 195 -17.68 -2.37 7.85
N PRO A 196 -18.33 -2.31 6.67
CA PRO A 196 -17.75 -2.54 5.34
C PRO A 196 -16.75 -1.43 4.95
N PHE A 197 -15.52 -1.82 4.63
CA PHE A 197 -14.45 -0.89 4.25
C PHE A 197 -14.81 -0.12 2.98
N GLN A 198 -14.56 1.20 2.97
CA GLN A 198 -14.66 2.03 1.78
C GLN A 198 -13.37 2.83 1.53
N THR A 199 -12.86 3.54 2.54
CA THR A 199 -11.57 4.24 2.48
C THR A 199 -10.82 4.15 3.81
N ALA A 200 -9.50 4.25 3.75
CA ALA A 200 -8.62 4.51 4.89
C ALA A 200 -7.55 5.53 4.51
N LYS A 201 -7.03 6.24 5.51
CA LYS A 201 -5.88 7.13 5.41
C LYS A 201 -4.89 6.73 6.51
N LEU A 202 -3.69 6.31 6.10
CA LEU A 202 -2.57 6.00 6.97
C LEU A 202 -1.60 7.18 6.95
N GLU A 203 -1.28 7.74 8.12
CA GLU A 203 -0.46 8.94 8.26
C GLU A 203 0.85 8.58 8.97
N PHE A 204 1.93 8.50 8.20
CA PHE A 204 3.28 8.31 8.71
C PHE A 204 3.98 9.66 8.88
N GLU A 205 5.10 9.69 9.61
CA GLU A 205 5.89 10.90 9.90
C GLU A 205 6.17 11.82 8.69
N SER A 206 6.36 11.25 7.49
CA SER A 206 6.71 12.01 6.28
C SER A 206 6.00 11.54 5.00
N VAL A 207 5.03 10.64 5.11
CA VAL A 207 4.26 10.12 3.96
C VAL A 207 2.83 9.79 4.41
N THR A 208 1.84 10.19 3.62
CA THR A 208 0.44 9.73 3.76
C THR A 208 0.13 8.67 2.70
N ILE A 209 -0.67 7.66 3.06
CA ILE A 209 -1.33 6.77 2.10
C ILE A 209 -2.85 6.92 2.23
N ASP A 210 -3.53 7.42 1.20
CA ASP A 210 -4.96 7.17 1.04
C ASP A 210 -5.15 5.81 0.35
N VAL A 211 -6.06 4.98 0.89
CA VAL A 211 -6.46 3.70 0.30
C VAL A 211 -7.98 3.68 0.10
N SER A 212 -8.45 3.20 -1.04
CA SER A 212 -9.88 2.99 -1.31
C SER A 212 -10.15 1.70 -2.07
N THR A 213 -11.40 1.23 -2.05
CA THR A 213 -11.82 -0.01 -2.73
C THR A 213 -12.91 0.22 -3.78
N GLU A 214 -12.84 -0.50 -4.90
CA GLU A 214 -13.99 -0.70 -5.81
C GLU A 214 -14.78 -1.98 -5.44
N THR A 215 -14.18 -2.89 -4.67
CA THR A 215 -14.81 -4.13 -4.20
C THR A 215 -15.67 -3.84 -2.97
N ALA A 216 -16.98 -4.03 -3.10
CA ALA A 216 -17.92 -3.90 -2.01
C ALA A 216 -17.78 -5.01 -0.95
N GLY A 217 -17.98 -4.68 0.32
CA GLY A 217 -18.04 -5.66 1.41
C GLY A 217 -16.70 -6.27 1.82
N LEU A 218 -15.57 -5.60 1.53
CA LEU A 218 -14.30 -5.92 2.17
C LEU A 218 -14.34 -5.55 3.67
N PHE A 219 -13.62 -6.30 4.50
CA PHE A 219 -13.25 -5.88 5.85
C PHE A 219 -11.78 -5.44 5.87
N LEU A 220 -11.52 -4.32 6.53
CA LEU A 220 -10.20 -3.81 6.85
C LEU A 220 -9.77 -4.45 8.18
N GLY A 221 -8.67 -5.19 8.17
CA GLY A 221 -7.99 -5.63 9.39
C GLY A 221 -6.72 -4.81 9.61
N LEU A 222 -6.41 -4.48 10.86
CA LEU A 222 -5.14 -3.87 11.26
C LEU A 222 -4.53 -4.74 12.38
N GLY A 223 -3.21 -4.93 12.35
CA GLY A 223 -2.44 -5.62 13.39
C GLY A 223 -2.80 -7.08 13.68
N GLN A 224 -2.06 -7.68 14.60
CA GLN A 224 -2.22 -9.09 14.95
C GLN A 224 -3.23 -9.25 16.10
N SER A 225 -4.53 -9.30 15.80
CA SER A 225 -5.58 -9.55 16.81
C SER A 225 -5.28 -10.80 17.68
N HIS A 226 -4.99 -10.58 18.96
CA HIS A 226 -4.69 -11.64 19.95
C HIS A 226 -5.94 -12.11 20.74
N PHE A 227 -7.15 -11.68 20.37
CA PHE A 227 -8.40 -12.06 21.04
C PHE A 227 -8.76 -13.55 20.85
N GLY A 228 -8.21 -14.41 21.71
CA GLY A 228 -8.35 -15.87 21.68
C GLY A 228 -9.76 -16.45 21.92
N ASN A 229 -10.81 -15.65 21.80
CA ASN A 229 -12.22 -16.07 21.83
C ASN A 229 -13.05 -15.36 20.73
N SER A 230 -12.39 -14.82 19.71
CA SER A 230 -12.99 -14.07 18.60
C SER A 230 -13.27 -14.95 17.39
N THR A 231 -14.29 -14.60 16.59
CA THR A 231 -14.60 -15.21 15.29
C THR A 231 -13.84 -14.56 14.12
N LEU A 232 -13.08 -13.51 14.41
CA LEU A 232 -12.21 -12.78 13.48
C LEU A 232 -10.90 -13.58 13.25
N PRO A 233 -10.23 -13.40 12.09
CA PRO A 233 -9.02 -14.15 11.78
C PRO A 233 -7.81 -13.61 12.55
N PHE A 234 -6.79 -14.46 12.70
CA PHE A 234 -5.44 -14.02 12.97
C PHE A 234 -4.81 -13.48 11.67
N LEU A 235 -4.32 -12.23 11.67
CA LEU A 235 -3.57 -11.68 10.55
C LEU A 235 -2.09 -12.03 10.66
N LYS A 236 -1.46 -12.30 9.51
CA LYS A 236 0.00 -12.45 9.38
C LYS A 236 0.68 -11.11 9.06
N SER A 237 -0.11 -10.09 8.76
CA SER A 237 0.31 -8.78 8.27
C SER A 237 -0.19 -7.64 9.15
N ASP A 238 0.44 -6.47 9.01
CA ASP A 238 0.12 -5.28 9.82
C ASP A 238 -1.17 -4.58 9.34
N LEU A 239 -1.55 -4.79 8.07
CA LEU A 239 -2.76 -4.30 7.41
C LEU A 239 -3.28 -5.36 6.44
N ALA A 240 -4.54 -5.77 6.56
CA ALA A 240 -5.19 -6.72 5.66
C ALA A 240 -6.48 -6.19 5.03
N PHE A 241 -6.68 -6.53 3.77
CA PHE A 241 -7.95 -6.33 3.06
C PHE A 241 -8.57 -7.69 2.78
N LEU A 242 -9.61 -8.02 3.53
CA LEU A 242 -10.25 -9.34 3.51
C LEU A 242 -11.59 -9.30 2.80
N PHE A 243 -11.91 -10.34 2.03
CA PHE A 243 -13.29 -10.63 1.69
C PHE A 243 -14.07 -11.02 2.94
N ASN A 244 -15.34 -10.60 3.03
CA ASN A 244 -16.21 -11.09 4.09
C ASN A 244 -16.36 -12.61 4.00
N ARG A 245 -16.17 -13.32 5.12
CA ARG A 245 -16.50 -14.74 5.24
C ARG A 245 -17.96 -14.97 4.80
N PRO A 246 -18.28 -16.00 3.99
CA PRO A 246 -19.67 -16.37 3.76
C PRO A 246 -20.28 -16.81 5.09
N GLU A 247 -21.32 -16.10 5.55
CA GLU A 247 -22.03 -16.45 6.78
C GLU A 247 -22.54 -17.89 6.69
N THR A 248 -22.07 -18.76 7.59
CA THR A 248 -22.50 -20.16 7.69
C THR A 248 -23.88 -20.27 8.36
N GLN A 249 -24.87 -19.69 7.66
CA GLN A 249 -26.31 -19.61 7.93
C GLN A 249 -26.76 -18.93 9.24
N PRO A 250 -27.92 -18.25 9.24
CA PRO A 250 -28.62 -17.91 10.48
C PRO A 250 -29.01 -19.19 11.24
N ALA A 251 -29.24 -19.06 12.54
CA ALA A 251 -29.66 -20.19 13.38
C ALA A 251 -30.91 -20.89 12.81
N LYS A 252 -30.98 -22.23 12.99
CA LYS A 252 -32.11 -23.03 12.52
C LYS A 252 -33.43 -22.58 13.17
N GLU A 253 -34.22 -21.78 12.44
CA GLU A 253 -35.66 -21.77 12.66
C GLU A 253 -36.23 -23.18 12.38
N PRO A 254 -37.27 -23.62 13.12
CA PRO A 254 -37.80 -24.98 13.02
C PRO A 254 -38.47 -25.22 11.67
N GLN A 255 -37.73 -25.81 10.73
CA GLN A 255 -38.20 -26.09 9.37
C GLN A 255 -39.40 -27.05 9.36
N THR A 256 -40.47 -26.65 8.67
CA THR A 256 -41.56 -27.56 8.30
C THR A 256 -41.10 -28.51 7.16
N PRO A 257 -41.67 -29.73 7.05
CA PRO A 257 -41.05 -30.82 6.26
C PRO A 257 -41.05 -30.68 4.73
N SER A 258 -41.34 -29.50 4.18
CA SER A 258 -41.59 -29.28 2.75
C SER A 258 -40.74 -28.16 2.12
N ALA A 259 -39.86 -27.51 2.88
CA ALA A 259 -38.99 -26.44 2.37
C ALA A 259 -37.69 -27.03 1.79
N LEU A 260 -37.60 -27.11 0.46
CA LEU A 260 -36.37 -27.47 -0.25
C LEU A 260 -35.37 -26.30 -0.15
N GLY A 261 -34.55 -26.30 0.91
CA GLY A 261 -33.65 -25.20 1.23
C GLY A 261 -32.53 -25.00 0.20
N SER A 262 -32.64 -23.96 -0.63
CA SER A 262 -31.57 -23.53 -1.53
C SER A 262 -30.45 -22.84 -0.74
N THR A 263 -29.43 -23.61 -0.35
CA THR A 263 -28.21 -23.08 0.28
C THR A 263 -27.48 -22.17 -0.70
N HIS A 264 -27.74 -20.87 -0.63
CA HIS A 264 -27.05 -19.85 -1.43
C HIS A 264 -25.60 -19.69 -0.95
N GLN A 265 -24.70 -20.54 -1.41
CA GLN A 265 -23.26 -20.30 -1.32
C GLN A 265 -22.94 -18.96 -1.99
N ARG A 266 -22.44 -18.01 -1.21
CA ARG A 266 -22.12 -16.65 -1.68
C ARG A 266 -20.78 -16.65 -2.41
N VAL A 267 -20.80 -17.09 -3.67
CA VAL A 267 -19.60 -17.14 -4.52
C VAL A 267 -19.00 -15.74 -4.66
N PHE A 268 -17.69 -15.63 -4.43
CA PHE A 268 -16.93 -14.40 -4.64
C PHE A 268 -16.77 -14.15 -6.15
N SER A 269 -17.77 -13.53 -6.79
CA SER A 269 -17.76 -13.25 -8.23
C SER A 269 -16.91 -12.04 -8.65
N SER A 270 -16.49 -11.21 -7.69
CA SER A 270 -15.78 -9.96 -7.94
C SER A 270 -14.28 -10.05 -7.60
N PRO A 271 -13.38 -9.43 -8.38
CA PRO A 271 -11.98 -9.27 -8.01
C PRO A 271 -11.83 -8.38 -6.77
N LEU A 272 -10.69 -8.49 -6.08
CA LEU A 272 -10.28 -7.56 -5.02
C LEU A 272 -9.54 -6.38 -5.67
N VAL A 273 -10.09 -5.18 -5.56
CA VAL A 273 -9.62 -3.98 -6.25
C VAL A 273 -9.40 -2.85 -5.27
N LEU A 274 -8.14 -2.44 -5.12
CA LEU A 274 -7.73 -1.31 -4.29
C LEU A 274 -7.07 -0.22 -5.13
N TRP A 275 -7.19 1.01 -4.66
CA TRP A 275 -6.39 2.15 -5.11
C TRP A 275 -5.55 2.66 -3.94
N PHE A 276 -4.30 3.03 -4.23
CA PHE A 276 -3.38 3.64 -3.30
C PHE A 276 -2.90 4.99 -3.86
N HIS A 277 -2.88 6.00 -3.02
CA HIS A 277 -2.41 7.34 -3.32
C HIS A 277 -1.43 7.76 -2.23
N PHE A 278 -0.18 7.95 -2.62
CA PHE A 278 0.91 8.32 -1.71
C PHE A 278 1.14 9.83 -1.81
N GLN A 279 1.30 10.51 -0.67
CA GLN A 279 1.57 11.95 -0.58
C GLN A 279 2.77 12.22 0.33
#